data_AF-A0A842TGF1-F1
#
_entry.id   AF-A0A842TGF1-F1
#
_cell.length_a   1.000
_cell.length_b   1.000
_cell.length_c   1.000
_cell.angle_alpha   90.00
_cell.angle_beta   90.00
_cell.angle_gamma   90.00
#
_symmetry.space_group_name_H-M   'P 1'
#
loop_
_entity.id
_entity.type
_entity.pdbx_description
1 polymer ?
#
loop_
_entity_poly.entity_id
_entity_poly.type
_entity_poly.pdbx_seq_one_letter_code
_entity_poly.pdbx_strand_id
1 'polypeptide(L)'
;MHKIKFSMPVILVNDISLSKKFYQDLLSLEIENDFGENIVFKDSISLWNKRQAREIIFKTNKDDLNNIKKNRIENSDENYTERGIIFRNQ
;
A
#
# COMPACT_ATOMS: atom_id res chain seq x y z
N MET A 1 13.66 -21.04 -18.55
CA MET A 1 13.85 -20.02 -17.48
C MET A 1 12.83 -18.91 -17.68
N HIS A 2 11.94 -18.66 -16.73
CA HIS A 2 11.08 -17.48 -16.79
C HIS A 2 11.86 -16.27 -16.27
N LYS A 3 11.98 -15.24 -17.10
CA LYS A 3 12.69 -14.00 -16.75
C LYS A 3 11.76 -13.16 -15.91
N ILE A 4 12.19 -12.78 -14.70
CA ILE A 4 11.45 -11.82 -13.88
C ILE A 4 11.50 -10.47 -14.60
N LYS A 5 10.34 -9.91 -14.90
CA LYS A 5 10.20 -8.59 -15.51
C LYS A 5 9.51 -7.68 -14.51
N PHE A 6 10.13 -6.56 -14.20
CA PHE A 6 9.46 -5.47 -13.50
C PHE A 6 8.30 -4.97 -14.36
N SER A 7 7.11 -4.90 -13.78
CA SER A 7 5.92 -4.40 -14.48
C SER A 7 5.76 -2.90 -14.24
N MET A 8 5.47 -2.52 -13.00
CA MET A 8 5.10 -1.14 -12.65
C MET A 8 5.22 -0.91 -11.13
N PRO A 9 5.56 0.31 -10.66
CA PRO A 9 5.49 0.64 -9.25
C PRO A 9 4.03 0.85 -8.79
N VAL A 10 3.78 0.58 -7.50
CA VAL A 10 2.49 0.78 -6.84
C VAL A 10 2.66 1.81 -5.72
N ILE A 11 1.82 2.84 -5.72
CA ILE A 11 1.77 3.87 -4.67
C ILE A 11 0.58 3.61 -3.76
N LEU A 12 0.85 3.43 -2.47
CA LEU A 12 -0.20 3.26 -1.46
C LEU A 12 -0.71 4.62 -0.98
N VAL A 13 -2.00 4.88 -1.14
CA VAL A 13 -2.64 6.17 -0.82
C VAL A 13 -3.78 6.00 0.18
N ASN A 14 -4.05 7.04 0.98
CA ASN A 14 -5.16 7.00 1.93
C ASN A 14 -6.53 7.30 1.28
N ASP A 15 -6.54 8.13 0.22
CA ASP A 15 -7.73 8.53 -0.52
C ASP A 15 -7.46 8.36 -2.02
N ILE A 16 -8.15 7.40 -2.64
CA ILE A 16 -7.98 7.08 -4.06
C ILE A 16 -8.52 8.20 -4.94
N SER A 17 -9.69 8.76 -4.61
CA SER A 17 -10.34 9.78 -5.43
C SER A 17 -9.50 11.05 -5.50
N LEU A 18 -9.00 11.52 -4.35
CA LEU A 18 -8.13 12.69 -4.28
C LEU A 18 -6.80 12.45 -5.00
N SER A 19 -6.18 11.29 -4.79
CA SER A 19 -4.89 10.96 -5.41
C SER A 19 -5.02 10.79 -6.92
N LYS A 20 -6.06 10.09 -7.38
CA LYS A 20 -6.38 9.93 -8.81
C LYS A 20 -6.50 11.30 -9.47
N LYS A 21 -7.28 12.21 -8.88
CA LYS A 21 -7.42 13.58 -9.37
C LYS A 21 -6.07 14.32 -9.42
N PHE A 22 -5.26 14.23 -8.37
CA PHE A 22 -3.93 14.86 -8.36
C PHE A 22 -3.06 14.39 -9.54
N TYR A 23 -3.00 13.08 -9.79
CA TYR A 23 -2.17 12.52 -10.87
C TYR A 23 -2.75 12.79 -12.27
N GLN A 24 -4.06 12.85 -12.42
CA GLN A 24 -4.69 13.27 -13.68
C GLN A 24 -4.50 14.77 -13.93
N ASP A 25 -4.72 15.62 -12.93
CA ASP A 25 -4.73 17.07 -13.13
C ASP A 25 -3.31 17.64 -13.23
N LEU A 26 -2.39 17.18 -12.38
CA LEU A 26 -1.04 17.73 -12.33
C LEU A 26 -0.12 17.12 -13.40
N LEU A 27 -0.23 15.82 -13.63
CA LEU A 27 0.67 15.07 -14.51
C LEU A 27 -0.01 14.59 -15.80
N SER A 28 -1.31 14.85 -15.98
CA SER A 28 -2.06 14.42 -17.16
C SER A 28 -1.98 12.92 -17.44
N LEU A 29 -1.88 12.10 -16.38
CA LEU A 29 -1.80 10.65 -16.54
C LEU A 29 -3.14 10.07 -17.03
N GLU A 30 -3.06 9.22 -18.05
CA GLU A 30 -4.20 8.50 -18.62
C GLU A 30 -4.51 7.25 -17.76
N ILE A 31 -5.77 7.08 -17.37
CA ILE A 31 -6.22 5.86 -16.67
C ILE A 31 -6.36 4.74 -17.71
N GLU A 32 -5.65 3.63 -17.49
CA GLU A 32 -5.82 2.40 -18.26
C GLU A 32 -6.93 1.53 -17.65
N ASN A 33 -6.96 1.39 -16.32
CA ASN A 33 -8.03 0.68 -15.60
C ASN A 33 -8.38 1.35 -14.28
N ASP A 34 -9.67 1.33 -13.93
CA ASP A 34 -10.21 1.81 -12.66
C ASP A 34 -10.99 0.66 -11.99
N PHE A 35 -10.48 0.14 -10.88
CA PHE A 35 -11.11 -0.91 -10.07
C PHE A 35 -11.64 -0.37 -8.74
N GLY A 36 -11.86 0.95 -8.63
CA GLY A 36 -12.28 1.60 -7.40
C GLY A 36 -11.13 1.79 -6.42
N GLU A 37 -10.76 0.76 -5.66
CA GLU A 37 -9.68 0.87 -4.65
C GLU A 37 -8.28 0.70 -5.25
N ASN A 38 -8.20 0.32 -6.53
CA ASN A 38 -6.97 0.20 -7.30
C ASN A 38 -7.13 0.88 -8.66
N ILE A 39 -6.25 1.81 -8.99
CA ILE A 39 -6.20 2.50 -10.28
C ILE A 39 -4.90 2.15 -10.98
N VAL A 40 -4.96 1.88 -12.27
CA VAL A 40 -3.80 1.66 -13.15
C VAL A 40 -3.72 2.84 -14.11
N PHE A 41 -2.62 3.59 -14.06
CA PHE A 41 -2.31 4.57 -15.10
C PHE A 41 -1.45 3.91 -16.16
N LYS A 42 -1.77 4.25 -17.41
CA LYS A 42 -1.09 3.71 -18.59
C LYS A 42 0.42 3.97 -18.52
N ASP A 43 1.21 2.93 -18.75
CA ASP A 43 2.68 2.96 -18.82
C ASP A 43 3.39 3.71 -17.68
N SER A 44 2.80 3.81 -16.47
CA SER A 44 3.37 4.63 -15.39
C SER A 44 3.30 4.01 -13.99
N ILE A 45 2.22 4.23 -13.24
CA ILE A 45 2.06 3.82 -11.84
C ILE A 45 0.68 3.22 -11.59
N SER A 46 0.56 2.44 -10.51
CA SER A 46 -0.73 2.09 -9.92
C SER A 46 -0.96 2.83 -8.60
N LEU A 47 -2.21 3.21 -8.30
CA LEU A 47 -2.63 3.68 -6.98
C LEU A 47 -3.43 2.59 -6.29
N TRP A 48 -3.07 2.27 -5.06
CA TRP A 48 -3.79 1.30 -4.23
C TRP A 48 -4.19 1.93 -2.92
N ASN A 49 -5.40 1.64 -2.43
CA ASN A 49 -5.80 2.10 -1.12
C ASN A 49 -4.94 1.40 -0.05
N LYS A 50 -4.27 2.20 0.77
CA LYS A 50 -3.34 1.75 1.79
C LYS A 50 -3.96 0.76 2.77
N ARG A 51 -5.25 0.91 3.11
CA ARG A 51 -5.92 -0.01 4.05
C ARG A 51 -6.12 -1.38 3.42
N GLN A 52 -6.75 -1.43 2.25
CA GLN A 52 -7.01 -2.66 1.51
C GLN A 52 -5.71 -3.35 1.09
N ALA A 53 -4.72 -2.57 0.63
CA ALA A 53 -3.41 -3.09 0.26
C ALA A 53 -2.70 -3.80 1.43
N ARG A 54 -2.81 -3.26 2.65
CA ARG A 54 -2.23 -3.92 3.84
C ARG A 54 -2.84 -5.28 4.10
N GLU A 55 -4.17 -5.41 3.98
CA GLU A 55 -4.86 -6.68 4.19
C GLU A 55 -4.45 -7.73 3.15
N ILE A 56 -4.26 -7.31 1.90
CA ILE A 56 -3.85 -8.19 0.79
C ILE A 56 -2.38 -8.59 0.90
N ILE A 57 -1.47 -7.63 1.09
CA ILE A 57 -0.02 -7.85 1.08
C ILE A 57 0.42 -8.60 2.33
N PHE A 58 -0.05 -8.18 3.50
CA PHE A 58 0.45 -8.70 4.76
C PHE A 58 -0.38 -9.84 5.32
N LYS A 59 -1.51 -10.21 4.68
CA LYS A 59 -2.41 -11.32 5.05
C LYS A 59 -2.25 -11.67 6.53
N THR A 60 -2.61 -10.74 7.41
CA THR A 60 -2.30 -10.91 8.82
C THR A 60 -3.03 -12.16 9.29
N ASN A 61 -2.29 -13.23 9.63
CA ASN A 61 -2.90 -14.35 10.31
C ASN A 61 -3.58 -13.76 11.55
N LYS A 62 -4.84 -14.15 11.82
CA LYS A 62 -5.60 -13.60 12.96
C LYS A 62 -4.83 -13.73 14.28
N ASP A 63 -3.92 -14.70 14.36
CA ASP A 63 -3.02 -14.93 15.49
C ASP A 63 -1.97 -13.82 15.67
N ASP A 64 -1.46 -13.22 14.58
CA ASP A 64 -0.49 -12.12 14.64
C ASP A 64 -1.15 -10.81 15.11
N LEU A 65 -2.43 -10.58 14.78
CA LEU A 65 -3.20 -9.42 15.25
C LEU A 65 -3.40 -9.43 16.78
N ASN A 66 -3.58 -10.61 17.38
CA ASN A 66 -3.73 -10.73 18.83
C ASN A 66 -2.42 -10.41 19.56
N ASN A 67 -1.27 -10.80 19.00
CA ASN A 67 0.04 -10.44 19.54
C ASN A 67 0.34 -8.94 19.39
N ILE A 68 -0.03 -8.32 18.25
CA ILE A 68 0.13 -6.87 18.05
C ILE A 68 -0.78 -6.07 18.99
N LYS A 69 -2.03 -6.51 19.22
CA LYS A 69 -2.95 -5.86 20.16
C LYS A 69 -2.44 -5.93 21.60
N LYS A 70 -1.88 -7.07 22.01
CA LYS A 70 -1.27 -7.24 23.35
C LYS A 70 -0.09 -6.29 23.53
N ASN A 71 0.79 -6.20 22.53
CA ASN A 71 1.94 -5.29 22.54
C ASN A 71 1.55 -3.80 22.50
N ARG A 72 0.38 -3.44 21.94
CA ARG A 72 -0.12 -2.05 21.93
C ARG A 72 -0.69 -1.57 23.26
N ILE A 73 -1.18 -2.47 24.10
CA ILE A 73 -1.70 -2.12 25.44
C ILE A 73 -0.54 -1.95 26.43
N GLU A 74 0.60 -2.62 26.20
CA GLU A 74 1.78 -2.55 27.06
C GLU A 74 2.74 -1.38 26.73
N ASN A 75 2.61 -0.73 25.56
CA ASN A 75 3.47 0.39 25.14
C ASN A 75 2.65 1.68 24.93
N SER A 76 1.91 2.10 25.95
CA SER A 76 1.17 3.39 25.94
C SER A 76 2.05 4.62 26.15
N ASP A 77 3.37 4.52 26.00
CA ASP A 77 4.28 5.65 26.05
C ASP A 77 5.12 5.71 24.76
N GLU A 78 4.85 6.75 23.98
CA GLU A 78 5.72 7.42 23.00
C GLU A 78 6.26 6.65 21.75
N ASN A 79 5.92 7.18 20.57
CA ASN A 79 6.71 7.14 19.30
C ASN A 79 6.75 5.86 18.43
N TYR A 80 5.60 5.30 18.02
CA TYR A 80 5.57 4.27 16.96
C TYR A 80 4.60 4.58 15.80
N THR A 81 4.94 5.55 14.96
CA THR A 81 4.23 5.78 13.69
C THR A 81 5.03 5.50 12.42
N GLU A 82 6.32 5.15 12.46
CA GLU A 82 7.11 4.98 11.21
C GLU A 82 7.92 3.69 11.02
N ARG A 83 7.96 2.75 11.98
CA ARG A 83 8.78 1.52 11.85
C ARG A 83 7.97 0.26 11.48
N GLY A 84 7.13 0.38 10.45
CA GLY A 84 6.33 -0.73 9.91
C GLY A 84 6.97 -1.48 8.74
N ILE A 85 8.27 -1.30 8.46
CA ILE A 85 8.98 -2.06 7.44
C ILE A 85 10.27 -2.60 8.05
N ILE A 86 10.22 -3.83 8.56
CA ILE A 86 11.42 -4.60 8.88
C ILE A 86 11.82 -5.31 7.58
N PHE A 87 12.74 -4.71 6.82
CA PHE A 87 13.50 -5.49 5.84
C PHE A 87 14.45 -6.38 6.64
N ARG A 88 14.13 -7.67 6.74
CA ARG A 88 15.12 -8.67 7.13
C ARG A 88 16.07 -8.82 5.95
N ASN A 89 17.27 -8.27 6.08
CA ASN A 89 18.38 -8.63 5.20
C ASN A 89 18.61 -10.14 5.36
N GLN A 90 18.42 -10.89 4.27
CA GLN A 90 19.09 -12.16 4.06
C GLN A 90 20.46 -11.88 3.44
#